data_AF-A0A2S6ZJT9-F1
#
_entry.id   AF-A0A2S6ZJT9-F1
#
_cell.length_a   1.000
_cell.length_b   1.000
_cell.length_c   1.000
_cell.angle_alpha   90.00
_cell.angle_beta   90.00
_cell.angle_gamma   90.00
#
_symmetry.space_group_name_H-M   'P 1'
#
loop_
_entity.id
_entity.type
_entity.pdbx_description
1 polymer ?
#
loop_
_entity_poly.entity_id
_entity_poly.type
_entity_poly.pdbx_seq_one_letter_code
_entity_poly.pdbx_strand_id
1 'polypeptide(L)'
;DGMLIAKGTGPTPLVSEAHDWSHSHGCLYLYDAIREAVASEILNAELPHGAVPIVAIIDAGFSLARTDADEPERCAILIRPAFLRLAHFERSLYFGTSGSANSDQFQDSLRVKDAIHFADEHTQRNARNPNDLGVDLSALYLRLAEQIAASRAHRLWTGRPTSDNITSNAQFLDFGGFRAIPTWKRGTDGHRHFFGDEMRDVRHSPPSLAYFFKKYSRFDKAIANIDQLLIQIEHHMEAAFLHHCAEACALPQSSPEALHFKALIARYYREQQRIDYAFDQPTKHGERHDWLSDHIKGKATQGSQTGEEINSLLRALPNAALHLCAANRWLRPRPRLSYRVSKRRAIKLVRSILVDRSSGPERVSAFIATEVAVSRRVWKGLPPHWLVLGYASDHVSTALYFFDTHRMAHTVQLEGPRVHGGTLLFGAEVADETLGITNSGHRTVARVDCEPTSYLVGLSLNGRASIPAALLTFPDAAVAAQTLSSTTAHAT
;
A
#
# COMPACT_ATOMS: atom_id res chain seq x y z
N ASP A 1 12.04 -21.06 18.43
CA ASP A 1 12.41 -19.67 18.76
C ASP A 1 12.71 -18.87 17.51
N GLY A 2 12.51 -17.54 17.52
CA GLY A 2 12.85 -16.66 16.40
C GLY A 2 11.72 -16.33 15.40
N MET A 3 10.45 -16.49 15.77
CA MET A 3 9.33 -16.20 14.86
C MET A 3 8.95 -14.71 14.75
N LEU A 4 9.46 -13.86 15.64
CA LEU A 4 9.14 -12.44 15.73
C LEU A 4 10.40 -11.60 15.82
N ILE A 5 10.38 -10.41 15.22
CA ILE A 5 11.41 -9.39 15.27
C ILE A 5 10.86 -8.19 16.06
N ALA A 6 11.64 -7.72 17.02
CA ALA A 6 11.36 -6.49 17.77
C ALA A 6 12.23 -5.35 17.24
N LYS A 7 11.60 -4.25 16.80
CA LYS A 7 12.26 -3.02 16.35
C LYS A 7 12.11 -1.95 17.44
N GLY A 8 13.19 -1.22 17.73
CA GLY A 8 13.20 -0.20 18.79
C GLY A 8 13.70 -0.70 20.15
N THR A 9 14.46 -1.80 20.19
CA THR A 9 14.98 -2.42 21.41
C THR A 9 16.23 -1.74 21.99
N GLY A 10 16.66 -0.62 21.39
CA GLY A 10 17.90 0.07 21.75
C GLY A 10 19.06 -0.29 20.80
N PRO A 11 20.26 0.26 21.07
CA PRO A 11 21.41 0.07 20.21
C PRO A 11 21.85 -1.39 20.18
N THR A 12 22.33 -1.84 19.01
CA THR A 12 22.87 -3.20 18.81
C THR A 12 24.31 -3.08 18.32
N PRO A 13 25.10 -4.18 18.32
CA PRO A 13 26.46 -4.17 17.75
C PRO A 13 26.54 -3.75 16.27
N LEU A 14 25.40 -3.67 15.58
CA LEU A 14 25.31 -3.25 14.17
C LEU A 14 25.22 -1.73 14.00
N VAL A 15 25.10 -0.95 15.08
CA VAL A 15 25.13 0.51 15.01
C VAL A 15 26.56 0.97 14.72
N SER A 16 26.76 1.64 13.59
CA SER A 16 28.04 2.27 13.23
C SER A 16 28.14 3.68 13.81
N GLU A 17 29.34 4.07 14.27
CA GLU A 17 29.64 5.46 14.67
C GLU A 17 29.39 6.49 13.55
N ALA A 18 29.34 6.05 12.29
CA ALA A 18 29.13 6.91 11.13
C ALA A 18 27.65 7.18 10.79
N HIS A 19 26.69 6.61 11.55
CA HIS A 19 25.26 6.86 11.31
C HIS A 19 24.78 8.15 11.97
N ASP A 20 23.81 8.83 11.35
CA ASP A 20 23.18 10.01 11.95
C ASP A 20 22.46 9.64 13.25
N TRP A 21 22.30 10.64 14.12
CA TRP A 21 21.75 10.45 15.47
C TRP A 21 20.44 9.65 15.48
N SER A 22 19.58 9.87 14.49
CA SER A 22 18.27 9.21 14.37
C SER A 22 18.35 7.69 14.19
N HIS A 23 19.48 7.18 13.71
CA HIS A 23 19.72 5.75 13.51
C HIS A 23 20.71 5.15 14.53
N SER A 24 21.35 5.97 15.36
CA SER A 24 22.37 5.49 16.30
C SER A 24 21.82 5.07 17.67
N HIS A 25 20.70 5.65 18.12
CA HIS A 25 20.14 5.33 19.43
C HIS A 25 19.35 4.00 19.47
N GLY A 26 18.98 3.44 18.31
CA GLY A 26 18.30 2.13 18.19
C GLY A 26 16.88 2.04 18.80
N CYS A 27 16.30 3.15 19.23
CA CYS A 27 14.92 3.24 19.70
C CYS A 27 13.98 3.58 18.54
N LEU A 28 12.69 3.34 18.72
CA LEU A 28 11.64 3.75 17.79
C LEU A 28 10.66 4.66 18.53
N TYR A 29 10.22 5.74 17.90
CA TYR A 29 9.17 6.58 18.48
C TYR A 29 7.79 5.97 18.28
N LEU A 30 6.91 6.13 19.27
CA LEU A 30 5.56 5.56 19.28
C LEU A 30 4.71 6.08 18.10
N TYR A 31 4.85 7.35 17.72
CA TYR A 31 4.13 7.85 16.56
C TYR A 31 4.62 7.24 15.24
N ASP A 32 5.92 6.92 15.13
CA ASP A 32 6.45 6.25 13.93
C ASP A 32 6.03 4.78 13.89
N ALA A 33 6.00 4.08 15.04
CA ALA A 33 5.42 2.74 15.15
C ALA A 33 3.96 2.69 14.67
N ILE A 34 3.14 3.67 15.09
CA ILE A 34 1.74 3.79 14.66
C ILE A 34 1.63 4.04 13.16
N ARG A 35 2.47 4.92 12.60
CA ARG A 35 2.49 5.21 11.16
C ARG A 35 2.94 4.01 10.34
N GLU A 36 3.94 3.27 10.82
CA GLU A 36 4.44 2.06 10.17
C GLU A 36 3.34 0.97 10.14
N ALA A 37 2.55 0.84 11.21
CA ALA A 37 1.38 -0.04 11.22
C ALA A 37 0.30 0.39 10.20
N VAL A 38 -0.06 1.68 10.15
CA VAL A 38 -1.02 2.19 9.14
C VAL A 38 -0.52 1.92 7.72
N ALA A 39 0.76 2.19 7.45
CA ALA A 39 1.36 1.96 6.13
C ALA A 39 1.34 0.48 5.76
N SER A 40 1.76 -0.39 6.68
CA SER A 40 1.79 -1.84 6.48
C SER A 40 0.40 -2.38 6.13
N GLU A 41 -0.63 -2.02 6.90
CA GLU A 41 -2.01 -2.49 6.66
C GLU A 41 -2.54 -2.03 5.30
N ILE A 42 -2.30 -0.77 4.92
CA ILE A 42 -2.75 -0.24 3.62
C ILE A 42 -2.04 -0.96 2.47
N LEU A 43 -0.71 -1.09 2.56
CA LEU A 43 0.09 -1.73 1.51
C LEU A 43 -0.23 -3.22 1.38
N ASN A 44 -0.44 -3.91 2.49
CA ASN A 44 -0.88 -5.30 2.49
C ASN A 44 -2.26 -5.47 1.82
N ALA A 45 -3.17 -4.53 2.07
CA ALA A 45 -4.51 -4.54 1.49
C ALA A 45 -4.55 -4.17 -0.01
N GLU A 46 -3.64 -3.31 -0.48
CA GLU A 46 -3.69 -2.74 -1.85
C GLU A 46 -2.66 -3.30 -2.83
N LEU A 47 -1.44 -3.62 -2.39
CA LEU A 47 -0.34 -3.98 -3.31
C LEU A 47 -0.21 -5.49 -3.51
N PRO A 48 0.03 -6.01 -4.73
CA PRO A 48 -0.05 -7.43 -5.05
C PRO A 48 0.69 -8.35 -4.08
N HIS A 49 1.94 -8.00 -3.75
CA HIS A 49 2.80 -8.76 -2.83
C HIS A 49 2.76 -8.25 -1.40
N GLY A 50 2.15 -7.08 -1.14
CA GLY A 50 1.84 -6.57 0.19
C GLY A 50 3.03 -6.01 0.98
N ALA A 51 2.89 -5.99 2.29
CA ALA A 51 3.87 -5.45 3.22
C ALA A 51 4.06 -6.39 4.40
N VAL A 52 5.22 -6.32 5.06
CA VAL A 52 5.43 -7.07 6.30
C VAL A 52 4.45 -6.57 7.36
N PRO A 53 3.58 -7.43 7.92
CA PRO A 53 2.56 -7.03 8.87
C PRO A 53 3.17 -6.63 10.21
N ILE A 54 2.48 -5.73 10.92
CA ILE A 54 2.80 -5.38 12.29
C ILE A 54 1.89 -6.18 13.21
N VAL A 55 2.48 -6.95 14.13
CA VAL A 55 1.76 -7.82 15.07
C VAL A 55 1.38 -7.05 16.33
N ALA A 56 2.28 -6.21 16.84
CA ALA A 56 2.03 -5.43 18.04
C ALA A 56 2.86 -4.15 18.08
N ILE A 57 2.33 -3.16 18.81
CA ILE A 57 3.05 -1.96 19.24
C ILE A 57 3.05 -1.98 20.75
N ILE A 58 4.23 -1.90 21.36
CA ILE A 58 4.41 -1.88 22.81
C ILE A 58 4.94 -0.50 23.20
N ASP A 59 4.25 0.19 24.11
CA ASP A 59 4.79 1.41 24.72
C ASP A 59 6.01 1.03 25.58
N ALA A 60 7.18 1.61 25.26
CA ALA A 60 8.45 1.25 25.89
C ALA A 60 8.60 1.83 27.32
N GLY A 61 7.68 2.68 27.78
CA GLY A 61 7.71 3.16 29.17
C GLY A 61 8.46 4.48 29.36
N PHE A 62 9.28 4.92 28.41
CA PHE A 62 10.10 6.13 28.49
C PHE A 62 10.00 7.02 27.23
N SER A 63 10.57 8.23 27.32
CA SER A 63 10.64 9.19 26.20
C SER A 63 12.09 9.58 25.94
N LEU A 64 12.40 9.92 24.69
CA LEU A 64 13.74 10.30 24.23
C LEU A 64 13.68 11.59 23.43
N ALA A 65 14.50 12.58 23.79
CA ALA A 65 14.67 13.81 23.02
C ALA A 65 15.80 13.63 22.00
N ARG A 66 15.68 14.31 20.84
CA ARG A 66 16.72 14.29 19.80
C ARG A 66 17.94 15.12 20.17
N THR A 67 17.69 16.23 20.83
CA THR A 67 18.67 17.13 21.43
C THR A 67 18.14 17.63 22.77
N ASP A 68 18.99 18.24 23.59
CA ASP A 68 18.56 18.83 24.87
C ASP A 68 17.51 19.94 24.70
N ALA A 69 17.37 20.49 23.49
CA ALA A 69 16.39 21.52 23.16
C ALA A 69 15.04 20.95 22.67
N ASP A 70 14.96 19.65 22.36
CA ASP A 70 13.75 19.04 21.81
C ASP A 70 12.82 18.52 22.92
N GLU A 71 11.51 18.63 22.71
CA GLU A 71 10.55 17.92 23.56
C GLU A 71 10.77 16.40 23.43
N PRO A 72 10.90 15.65 24.53
CA PRO A 72 11.13 14.22 24.48
C PRO A 72 9.90 13.49 23.92
N GLU A 73 10.13 12.64 22.92
CA GLU A 73 9.08 11.88 22.24
C GLU A 73 8.98 10.46 22.83
N ARG A 74 7.75 9.95 22.98
CA ARG A 74 7.50 8.64 23.58
C ARG A 74 8.10 7.51 22.72
N CYS A 75 8.84 6.58 23.33
CA CYS A 75 9.42 5.44 22.63
C CYS A 75 8.48 4.21 22.62
N ALA A 76 8.69 3.33 21.67
CA ALA A 76 7.94 2.10 21.47
C ALA A 76 8.82 0.96 20.96
N ILE A 77 8.32 -0.26 21.12
CA ILE A 77 8.82 -1.47 20.46
C ILE A 77 7.76 -1.93 19.47
N LEU A 78 8.17 -2.11 18.22
CA LEU A 78 7.32 -2.61 17.14
C LEU A 78 7.63 -4.09 16.89
N ILE A 79 6.60 -4.94 16.97
CA ILE A 79 6.73 -6.39 16.78
C ILE A 79 6.20 -6.77 15.40
N ARG A 80 6.99 -7.53 14.65
CA ARG A 80 6.65 -8.05 13.31
C ARG A 80 7.10 -9.51 13.17
N PRO A 81 6.55 -10.30 12.23
CA PRO A 81 7.06 -11.64 11.97
C PRO A 81 8.53 -11.61 11.56
N ALA A 82 9.23 -12.73 11.76
CA ALA A 82 10.54 -12.90 11.18
C ALA A 82 10.44 -13.07 9.65
N PHE A 83 11.34 -12.41 8.93
CA PHE A 83 11.41 -12.46 7.47
C PHE A 83 12.86 -12.34 7.01
N LEU A 84 13.14 -12.82 5.80
CA LEU A 84 14.41 -12.58 5.14
C LEU A 84 14.31 -11.40 4.18
N ARG A 85 15.29 -10.49 4.28
CA ARG A 85 15.56 -9.44 3.28
C ARG A 85 16.45 -9.96 2.17
N LEU A 86 16.44 -9.27 1.03
CA LEU A 86 17.45 -9.50 -0.02
C LEU A 86 18.87 -9.26 0.52
N ALA A 87 19.05 -8.22 1.33
CA ALA A 87 20.35 -7.88 1.94
C ALA A 87 20.93 -9.00 2.84
N HIS A 88 20.13 -9.95 3.31
CA HIS A 88 20.67 -11.10 4.05
C HIS A 88 21.54 -12.01 3.17
N PHE A 89 21.41 -11.94 1.85
CA PHE A 89 22.26 -12.67 0.90
C PHE A 89 23.44 -11.83 0.38
N GLU A 90 23.65 -10.64 0.94
CA GLU A 90 24.71 -9.71 0.58
C GLU A 90 25.65 -9.48 1.75
N ARG A 91 26.86 -8.99 1.45
CA ARG A 91 27.86 -8.60 2.45
C ARG A 91 27.60 -7.19 2.96
N SER A 92 27.79 -6.99 4.26
CA SER A 92 27.80 -5.64 4.85
C SER A 92 29.21 -5.07 4.79
N LEU A 93 29.57 -4.46 3.66
CA LEU A 93 30.96 -4.07 3.34
C LEU A 93 31.59 -3.05 4.32
N TYR A 94 30.77 -2.31 5.05
CA TYR A 94 31.21 -1.27 5.98
C TYR A 94 31.11 -1.69 7.46
N PHE A 95 30.80 -2.96 7.72
CA PHE A 95 30.61 -3.47 9.08
C PHE A 95 31.93 -3.99 9.70
N GLY A 96 32.32 -3.39 10.81
CA GLY A 96 33.39 -3.91 11.66
C GLY A 96 34.78 -3.96 11.01
N THR A 97 35.63 -4.83 11.56
CA THR A 97 37.04 -4.97 11.20
C THR A 97 37.25 -5.90 10.00
N SER A 98 38.39 -5.76 9.32
CA SER A 98 38.80 -6.61 8.18
C SER A 98 40.23 -7.13 8.34
N GLY A 99 40.64 -8.08 7.49
CA GLY A 99 42.04 -8.50 7.36
C GLY A 99 42.47 -9.71 8.20
N SER A 100 41.56 -10.38 8.92
CA SER A 100 41.85 -11.62 9.67
C SER A 100 40.68 -12.61 9.68
N ALA A 101 40.95 -13.88 10.00
CA ALA A 101 39.91 -14.93 10.10
C ALA A 101 38.92 -14.72 11.26
N ASN A 102 39.28 -13.87 12.24
CA ASN A 102 38.39 -13.48 13.33
C ASN A 102 37.74 -12.12 13.11
N SER A 103 37.99 -11.48 11.96
CA SER A 103 37.41 -10.17 11.65
C SER A 103 35.91 -10.27 11.35
N ASP A 104 35.19 -9.20 11.66
CA ASP A 104 33.74 -9.10 11.41
C ASP A 104 33.40 -9.34 9.94
N GLN A 105 34.24 -8.81 9.04
CA GLN A 105 34.11 -9.05 7.61
C GLN A 105 34.31 -10.53 7.23
N PHE A 106 35.17 -11.29 7.91
CA PHE A 106 35.27 -12.73 7.63
C PHE A 106 34.02 -13.48 8.12
N GLN A 107 33.53 -13.17 9.32
CA GLN A 107 32.31 -13.77 9.88
C GLN A 107 31.08 -13.45 9.03
N ASP A 108 30.94 -12.21 8.54
CA ASP A 108 29.89 -11.82 7.60
C ASP A 108 29.99 -12.62 6.29
N SER A 109 31.20 -12.96 5.85
CA SER A 109 31.40 -13.82 4.67
C SER A 109 30.83 -15.23 4.86
N LEU A 110 31.03 -15.81 6.05
CA LEU A 110 30.51 -17.13 6.41
C LEU A 110 28.99 -17.07 6.55
N ARG A 111 28.46 -16.02 7.21
CA ARG A 111 27.02 -15.77 7.32
C ARG A 111 26.33 -15.70 5.95
N VAL A 112 26.89 -14.98 4.98
CA VAL A 112 26.33 -14.91 3.61
C VAL A 112 26.33 -16.29 2.95
N LYS A 113 27.44 -17.04 3.09
CA LYS A 113 27.55 -18.41 2.57
C LYS A 113 26.47 -19.31 3.18
N ASP A 114 26.27 -19.25 4.50
CA ASP A 114 25.27 -20.04 5.20
C ASP A 114 23.84 -19.65 4.81
N ALA A 115 23.56 -18.35 4.65
CA ALA A 115 22.26 -17.86 4.17
C ALA A 115 21.94 -18.39 2.77
N ILE A 116 22.90 -18.40 1.85
CA ILE A 116 22.72 -18.93 0.49
C ILE A 116 22.56 -20.44 0.51
N HIS A 117 23.37 -21.17 1.29
CA HIS A 117 23.19 -22.61 1.47
C HIS A 117 21.80 -22.95 2.01
N PHE A 118 21.33 -22.18 2.99
CA PHE A 118 19.99 -22.34 3.55
C PHE A 118 18.91 -22.14 2.47
N ALA A 119 18.99 -21.07 1.67
CA ALA A 119 18.07 -20.86 0.55
C ALA A 119 18.13 -21.99 -0.48
N ASP A 120 19.32 -22.53 -0.73
CA ASP A 120 19.56 -23.63 -1.65
C ASP A 120 18.87 -24.92 -1.23
N GLU A 121 19.07 -25.34 0.02
CA GLU A 121 18.46 -26.52 0.61
C GLU A 121 16.93 -26.41 0.66
N HIS A 122 16.42 -25.21 0.94
CA HIS A 122 14.98 -24.97 1.03
C HIS A 122 14.30 -25.00 -0.35
N THR A 123 14.98 -24.51 -1.40
CA THR A 123 14.49 -24.62 -2.79
C THR A 123 14.32 -26.09 -3.20
N GLN A 124 15.27 -26.96 -2.83
CA GLN A 124 15.25 -28.36 -3.25
C GLN A 124 14.15 -29.18 -2.60
N ARG A 125 13.83 -28.92 -1.34
CA ARG A 125 12.83 -29.70 -0.61
C ARG A 125 11.42 -29.52 -1.16
N ASN A 126 11.09 -28.37 -1.74
CA ASN A 126 9.69 -27.92 -1.79
C ASN A 126 9.23 -27.34 -3.15
N ALA A 127 9.62 -27.93 -4.28
CA ALA A 127 9.15 -27.56 -5.64
C ALA A 127 7.61 -27.62 -5.88
N ARG A 128 6.78 -27.71 -4.84
CA ARG A 128 5.31 -27.78 -4.87
C ARG A 128 4.59 -26.69 -4.06
N ASN A 129 5.28 -25.79 -3.35
CA ASN A 129 4.63 -24.72 -2.56
C ASN A 129 5.15 -23.32 -2.93
N PRO A 130 4.34 -22.45 -3.57
CA PRO A 130 4.76 -21.11 -4.02
C PRO A 130 5.00 -20.09 -2.90
N ASN A 131 4.68 -20.42 -1.64
CA ASN A 131 4.90 -19.56 -0.47
C ASN A 131 6.24 -19.79 0.25
N ASP A 132 7.14 -20.61 -0.31
CA ASP A 132 8.31 -21.12 0.41
C ASP A 132 9.66 -20.59 -0.11
N LEU A 133 10.66 -20.51 0.77
CA LEU A 133 11.93 -19.74 0.67
C LEU A 133 12.89 -20.05 -0.51
N GLY A 134 12.48 -20.82 -1.52
CA GLY A 134 13.29 -21.04 -2.71
C GLY A 134 13.39 -19.77 -3.55
N VAL A 135 14.50 -19.03 -3.44
CA VAL A 135 14.66 -17.74 -4.13
C VAL A 135 15.08 -17.96 -5.59
N ASP A 136 14.10 -18.09 -6.48
CA ASP A 136 14.31 -17.73 -7.89
C ASP A 136 14.44 -16.20 -7.95
N LEU A 137 15.68 -15.72 -8.06
CA LEU A 137 15.99 -14.29 -8.07
C LEU A 137 15.30 -13.57 -9.23
N SER A 138 15.23 -14.18 -10.42
CA SER A 138 14.57 -13.59 -11.58
C SER A 138 13.08 -13.41 -11.32
N ALA A 139 12.40 -14.46 -10.85
CA ALA A 139 10.98 -14.40 -10.51
C ALA A 139 10.71 -13.40 -9.37
N LEU A 140 11.59 -13.33 -8.37
CA LEU A 140 11.51 -12.35 -7.29
C LEU A 140 11.55 -10.92 -7.83
N TYR A 141 12.51 -10.61 -8.71
CA TYR A 141 12.63 -9.26 -9.27
C TYR A 141 11.45 -8.89 -10.16
N LEU A 142 10.83 -9.85 -10.85
CA LEU A 142 9.58 -9.60 -11.57
C LEU A 142 8.40 -9.30 -10.62
N ARG A 143 8.28 -10.04 -9.50
CA ARG A 143 7.31 -9.71 -8.44
C ARG A 143 7.57 -8.32 -7.83
N LEU A 144 8.84 -7.97 -7.60
CA LEU A 144 9.22 -6.65 -7.12
C LEU A 144 8.87 -5.55 -8.12
N ALA A 145 9.09 -5.78 -9.42
CA ALA A 145 8.70 -4.85 -10.48
C ALA A 145 7.18 -4.59 -10.47
N GLU A 146 6.38 -5.65 -10.35
CA GLU A 146 4.91 -5.55 -10.21
C GLU A 146 4.52 -4.77 -8.93
N GLN A 147 5.16 -5.08 -7.80
CA GLN A 147 4.93 -4.42 -6.52
C GLN A 147 5.20 -2.90 -6.59
N ILE A 148 6.34 -2.50 -7.16
CA ILE A 148 6.72 -1.09 -7.35
C ILE A 148 5.73 -0.41 -8.29
N ALA A 149 5.37 -1.06 -9.40
CA ALA A 149 4.44 -0.55 -10.38
C ALA A 149 3.04 -0.31 -9.80
N ALA A 150 2.53 -1.23 -9.00
CA ALA A 150 1.29 -1.08 -8.26
C ALA A 150 1.37 0.11 -7.30
N SER A 151 2.43 0.18 -6.49
CA SER A 151 2.66 1.28 -5.54
C SER A 151 2.66 2.65 -6.25
N ARG A 152 3.31 2.73 -7.41
CA ARG A 152 3.34 3.90 -8.30
C ARG A 152 1.95 4.24 -8.83
N ALA A 153 1.19 3.27 -9.34
CA ALA A 153 -0.18 3.48 -9.81
C ALA A 153 -1.09 4.01 -8.68
N HIS A 154 -0.96 3.47 -7.47
CA HIS A 154 -1.74 3.89 -6.30
C HIS A 154 -1.25 5.18 -5.64
N ARG A 155 -0.14 5.77 -6.13
CA ARG A 155 0.53 6.94 -5.56
C ARG A 155 0.89 6.76 -4.09
N LEU A 156 1.28 5.54 -3.74
CA LEU A 156 1.82 5.16 -2.44
C LEU A 156 3.34 5.06 -2.61
N TRP A 157 4.08 5.98 -2.00
CA TRP A 157 5.53 5.99 -2.10
C TRP A 157 6.14 5.48 -0.80
N THR A 158 6.88 4.38 -0.89
CA THR A 158 7.50 3.69 0.26
C THR A 158 8.92 4.17 0.56
N GLY A 159 9.54 4.95 -0.34
CA GLY A 159 10.95 5.35 -0.25
C GLY A 159 11.79 4.64 -1.31
N ARG A 160 13.04 4.25 -0.97
CA ARG A 160 13.87 3.46 -1.88
C ARG A 160 13.56 1.97 -1.74
N PRO A 161 13.30 1.26 -2.85
CA PRO A 161 13.25 -0.21 -2.86
C PRO A 161 14.67 -0.79 -2.93
N THR A 162 15.49 -0.53 -1.91
CA THR A 162 16.82 -1.14 -1.75
C THR A 162 16.70 -2.55 -1.14
N SER A 163 17.74 -3.37 -1.29
CA SER A 163 17.74 -4.77 -0.87
C SER A 163 17.53 -4.99 0.65
N ASP A 164 17.79 -3.98 1.47
CA ASP A 164 17.53 -3.96 2.91
C ASP A 164 16.06 -3.62 3.26
N ASN A 165 15.30 -3.05 2.32
CA ASN A 165 13.89 -2.68 2.49
C ASN A 165 12.91 -3.59 1.73
N ILE A 166 13.41 -4.72 1.20
CA ILE A 166 12.63 -5.69 0.44
C ILE A 166 12.84 -7.11 1.00
N THR A 167 11.74 -7.83 1.20
CA THR A 167 11.81 -9.25 1.58
C THR A 167 12.14 -10.16 0.40
N SER A 168 12.54 -11.40 0.70
CA SER A 168 12.65 -12.50 -0.27
C SER A 168 11.35 -12.83 -1.03
N ASN A 169 10.21 -12.32 -0.57
CA ASN A 169 8.90 -12.46 -1.22
C ASN A 169 8.39 -11.15 -1.85
N ALA A 170 9.29 -10.18 -2.10
CA ALA A 170 8.96 -8.88 -2.69
C ALA A 170 8.00 -7.99 -1.86
N GLN A 171 7.71 -8.35 -0.61
CA GLN A 171 7.03 -7.46 0.34
C GLN A 171 7.91 -6.26 0.69
N PHE A 172 7.28 -5.09 0.84
CA PHE A 172 7.93 -3.90 1.40
C PHE A 172 7.97 -3.93 2.93
N LEU A 173 8.91 -3.20 3.50
CA LEU A 173 9.07 -2.99 4.94
C LEU A 173 9.77 -1.65 5.25
N ASP A 174 9.85 -1.31 6.54
CA ASP A 174 10.55 -0.13 7.07
C ASP A 174 9.99 1.20 6.52
N PHE A 175 8.72 1.48 6.85
CA PHE A 175 7.92 2.58 6.30
C PHE A 175 8.20 3.97 6.89
N GLY A 176 9.44 4.26 7.29
CA GLY A 176 9.80 5.56 7.88
C GLY A 176 9.51 6.74 6.93
N GLY A 177 9.85 6.57 5.64
CA GLY A 177 9.63 7.57 4.60
C GLY A 177 8.26 7.51 3.91
N PHE A 178 7.39 6.56 4.30
CA PHE A 178 6.14 6.29 3.59
C PHE A 178 5.20 7.50 3.54
N ARG A 179 4.62 7.71 2.36
CA ARG A 179 3.60 8.74 2.12
C ARG A 179 2.76 8.44 0.90
N ALA A 180 1.52 8.94 0.90
CA ALA A 180 0.80 9.09 -0.36
C ALA A 180 1.17 10.41 -1.02
N ILE A 181 1.30 10.39 -2.35
CA ILE A 181 1.58 11.58 -3.15
C ILE A 181 0.33 11.99 -3.95
N PRO A 182 0.11 13.30 -4.17
CA PRO A 182 -1.12 13.77 -4.83
C PRO A 182 -1.10 13.56 -6.36
N THR A 183 0.07 13.43 -6.96
CA THR A 183 0.29 13.34 -8.41
C THR A 183 1.48 12.44 -8.72
N TRP A 184 1.66 12.06 -9.99
CA TRP A 184 2.83 11.34 -10.49
C TRP A 184 3.99 12.26 -10.90
N LYS A 185 4.06 13.48 -10.36
CA LYS A 185 5.25 14.33 -10.57
C LYS A 185 6.49 13.68 -9.95
N ARG A 186 7.65 13.98 -10.53
CA ARG A 186 8.95 13.49 -10.04
C ARG A 186 9.32 14.22 -8.74
N GLY A 187 8.75 13.77 -7.63
CA GLY A 187 8.87 14.48 -6.37
C GLY A 187 9.87 13.88 -5.40
N THR A 188 10.48 14.73 -4.56
CA THR A 188 11.47 14.34 -3.56
C THR A 188 11.02 14.64 -2.13
N ASP A 189 11.53 13.85 -1.19
CA ASP A 189 11.44 14.06 0.25
C ASP A 189 12.53 15.00 0.80
N GLY A 190 13.43 15.49 -0.07
CA GLY A 190 14.55 16.36 0.30
C GLY A 190 15.89 15.64 0.45
N HIS A 191 15.92 14.31 0.37
CA HIS A 191 17.14 13.52 0.52
C HIS A 191 17.78 13.13 -0.83
N ARG A 192 17.37 13.75 -1.94
CA ARG A 192 17.73 13.39 -3.34
C ARG A 192 17.19 12.02 -3.78
N HIS A 193 16.10 11.59 -3.17
CA HIS A 193 15.30 10.45 -3.60
C HIS A 193 14.09 10.96 -4.36
N PHE A 194 13.77 10.38 -5.52
CA PHE A 194 12.68 10.85 -6.35
C PHE A 194 11.69 9.73 -6.61
N PHE A 195 10.41 10.04 -6.44
CA PHE A 195 9.32 9.20 -6.92
C PHE A 195 9.41 9.06 -8.45
N GLY A 196 9.38 7.82 -8.95
CA GLY A 196 9.59 7.47 -10.35
C GLY A 196 11.01 7.01 -10.69
N ASP A 197 12.01 7.27 -9.82
CA ASP A 197 13.39 6.81 -10.01
C ASP A 197 13.61 5.39 -9.46
N GLU A 198 12.57 4.63 -9.07
CA GLU A 198 12.70 3.36 -8.35
C GLU A 198 13.55 2.32 -9.10
N MET A 199 13.50 2.31 -10.44
CA MET A 199 14.33 1.41 -11.26
C MET A 199 15.83 1.65 -11.05
N ARG A 200 16.23 2.90 -10.79
CA ARG A 200 17.62 3.24 -10.50
C ARG A 200 18.09 2.55 -9.23
N ASP A 201 17.26 2.53 -8.19
CA ASP A 201 17.57 1.87 -6.94
C ASP A 201 17.60 0.34 -7.12
N VAL A 202 16.63 -0.23 -7.85
CA VAL A 202 16.56 -1.68 -8.13
C VAL A 202 17.76 -2.17 -8.94
N ARG A 203 18.32 -1.37 -9.87
CA ARG A 203 19.46 -1.81 -10.72
C ARG A 203 20.71 -2.23 -9.96
N HIS A 204 20.87 -1.80 -8.71
CA HIS A 204 22.06 -2.09 -7.91
C HIS A 204 22.07 -3.48 -7.27
N SER A 205 20.91 -4.03 -6.90
CA SER A 205 20.87 -5.29 -6.14
C SER A 205 21.00 -6.58 -6.98
N PRO A 206 20.51 -6.71 -8.23
CA PRO A 206 20.65 -7.94 -9.00
C PRO A 206 22.11 -8.37 -9.24
N PRO A 207 23.04 -7.47 -9.65
CA PRO A 207 24.44 -7.86 -9.85
C PRO A 207 25.11 -8.33 -8.55
N SER A 208 24.83 -7.66 -7.43
CA SER A 208 25.38 -8.01 -6.13
C SER A 208 24.89 -9.39 -5.66
N LEU A 209 23.58 -9.65 -5.72
CA LEU A 209 23.01 -10.95 -5.40
C LEU A 209 23.53 -12.05 -6.34
N ALA A 210 23.57 -11.79 -7.66
CA ALA A 210 24.08 -12.75 -8.63
C ALA A 210 25.53 -13.16 -8.32
N TYR A 211 26.38 -12.20 -7.92
CA TYR A 211 27.75 -12.48 -7.50
C TYR A 211 27.80 -13.45 -6.31
N PHE A 212 27.06 -13.18 -5.23
CA PHE A 212 27.10 -14.03 -4.04
C PHE A 212 26.47 -15.40 -4.25
N PHE A 213 25.36 -15.47 -4.99
CA PHE A 213 24.76 -16.75 -5.37
C PHE A 213 25.71 -17.56 -6.25
N LYS A 214 26.38 -16.95 -7.24
CA LYS A 214 27.42 -17.64 -8.02
C LYS A 214 28.57 -18.16 -7.15
N LYS A 215 28.97 -17.38 -6.15
CA LYS A 215 30.10 -17.72 -5.28
C LYS A 215 29.82 -18.85 -4.30
N TYR A 216 28.60 -18.91 -3.76
CA TYR A 216 28.28 -19.78 -2.62
C TYR A 216 27.17 -20.81 -2.90
N SER A 217 26.38 -20.65 -3.96
CA SER A 217 25.35 -21.64 -4.29
C SER A 217 25.98 -22.97 -4.71
N ARG A 218 25.35 -24.08 -4.30
CA ARG A 218 25.72 -25.45 -4.67
C ARG A 218 25.12 -25.90 -6.00
N PHE A 219 24.19 -25.12 -6.56
CA PHE A 219 23.34 -25.51 -7.70
C PHE A 219 23.45 -24.56 -8.90
N ASP A 220 24.48 -23.71 -8.95
CA ASP A 220 24.72 -22.72 -10.00
C ASP A 220 23.48 -21.86 -10.33
N LYS A 221 22.78 -21.39 -9.29
CA LYS A 221 21.57 -20.56 -9.41
C LYS A 221 21.85 -19.07 -9.69
N ALA A 222 23.01 -18.76 -10.25
CA ALA A 222 23.34 -17.38 -10.59
C ALA A 222 22.40 -16.87 -11.69
N ILE A 223 22.08 -15.57 -11.68
CA ILE A 223 21.36 -14.92 -12.78
C ILE A 223 22.28 -14.96 -14.01
N ALA A 224 21.99 -15.84 -14.97
CA ALA A 224 22.86 -16.09 -16.12
C ALA A 224 23.03 -14.86 -17.04
N ASN A 225 21.99 -14.00 -17.13
CA ASN A 225 22.02 -12.80 -17.95
C ASN A 225 21.34 -11.62 -17.21
N ILE A 226 22.16 -10.88 -16.45
CA ILE A 226 21.69 -9.75 -15.64
C ILE A 226 21.13 -8.62 -16.51
N ASP A 227 21.77 -8.30 -17.64
CA ASP A 227 21.33 -7.23 -18.52
C ASP A 227 19.94 -7.51 -19.11
N GLN A 228 19.71 -8.74 -19.55
CA GLN A 228 18.39 -9.17 -20.01
C GLN A 228 17.34 -9.12 -18.90
N LEU A 229 17.69 -9.52 -17.67
CA LEU A 229 16.79 -9.41 -16.53
C LEU A 229 16.44 -7.96 -16.21
N LEU A 230 17.41 -7.04 -16.25
CA LEU A 230 17.17 -5.61 -16.01
C LEU A 230 16.20 -5.02 -17.05
N ILE A 231 16.33 -5.40 -18.32
CA ILE A 231 15.38 -5.01 -19.38
C ILE A 231 13.99 -5.59 -19.10
N GLN A 232 13.90 -6.86 -18.68
CA GLN A 232 12.64 -7.51 -18.34
C GLN A 232 11.96 -6.83 -17.14
N ILE A 233 12.70 -6.49 -16.09
CA ILE A 233 12.20 -5.77 -14.90
C ILE A 233 11.61 -4.43 -15.32
N GLU A 234 12.32 -3.65 -16.12
CA GLU A 234 11.88 -2.32 -16.54
C GLU A 234 10.60 -2.40 -17.40
N HIS A 235 10.57 -3.32 -18.37
CA HIS A 235 9.39 -3.56 -19.20
C HIS A 235 8.19 -4.07 -18.37
N HIS A 236 8.43 -5.00 -17.44
CA HIS A 236 7.39 -5.54 -16.58
C HIS A 236 6.81 -4.47 -15.64
N MET A 237 7.67 -3.61 -15.08
CA MET A 237 7.25 -2.50 -14.24
C MET A 237 6.39 -1.48 -15.02
N GLU A 238 6.75 -1.15 -16.27
CA GLU A 238 5.92 -0.29 -17.11
C GLU A 238 4.56 -0.95 -17.44
N ALA A 239 4.57 -2.20 -17.88
CA ALA A 239 3.36 -2.94 -18.22
C ALA A 239 2.41 -3.08 -17.01
N ALA A 240 2.94 -3.43 -15.84
CA ALA A 240 2.17 -3.57 -14.60
C ALA A 240 1.60 -2.22 -14.14
N PHE A 241 2.35 -1.12 -14.28
CA PHE A 241 1.87 0.22 -13.90
C PHE A 241 0.63 0.61 -14.74
N LEU A 242 0.72 0.41 -16.05
CA LEU A 242 -0.37 0.67 -16.97
C LEU A 242 -1.56 -0.27 -16.75
N HIS A 243 -1.29 -1.53 -16.40
CA HIS A 243 -2.33 -2.50 -16.04
C HIS A 243 -3.13 -2.03 -14.81
N HIS A 244 -2.45 -1.70 -13.71
CA HIS A 244 -3.12 -1.24 -12.48
C HIS A 244 -3.88 0.09 -12.68
N CYS A 245 -3.39 0.99 -13.53
CA CYS A 245 -4.11 2.22 -13.85
C CYS A 245 -5.42 1.92 -14.62
N ALA A 246 -5.37 1.01 -15.59
CA ALA A 246 -6.56 0.61 -16.37
C ALA A 246 -7.58 -0.15 -15.50
N GLU A 247 -7.09 -1.07 -14.66
CA GLU A 247 -7.89 -1.83 -13.70
C GLU A 247 -8.61 -0.91 -12.71
N ALA A 248 -7.91 0.09 -12.17
CA ALA A 248 -8.50 1.04 -11.23
C ALA A 248 -9.61 1.92 -11.84
N CYS A 249 -9.59 2.11 -13.17
CA CYS A 249 -10.64 2.77 -13.95
C CYS A 249 -11.70 1.80 -14.49
N ALA A 250 -11.69 0.54 -14.04
CA ALA A 250 -12.62 -0.51 -14.45
C ALA A 250 -12.59 -0.82 -15.96
N LEU A 251 -11.44 -0.67 -16.63
CA LEU A 251 -11.32 -0.94 -18.06
C LEU A 251 -11.00 -2.42 -18.33
N PRO A 252 -11.70 -3.08 -19.27
CA PRO A 252 -11.42 -4.47 -19.62
C PRO A 252 -10.00 -4.65 -20.18
N GLN A 253 -9.26 -5.66 -19.70
CA GLN A 253 -7.80 -5.77 -19.88
C GLN A 253 -7.29 -5.73 -21.34
N SER A 254 -8.13 -6.15 -22.29
CA SER A 254 -7.79 -6.32 -23.71
C SER A 254 -8.70 -5.54 -24.68
N SER A 255 -9.46 -4.55 -24.19
CA SER A 255 -10.29 -3.74 -25.09
C SER A 255 -9.46 -2.67 -25.83
N PRO A 256 -9.88 -2.24 -27.03
CA PRO A 256 -9.25 -1.11 -27.74
C PRO A 256 -9.17 0.15 -26.88
N GLU A 257 -10.21 0.40 -26.07
CA GLU A 257 -10.30 1.55 -25.17
C GLU A 257 -9.27 1.44 -24.03
N ALA A 258 -9.07 0.25 -23.48
CA ALA A 258 -8.05 0.02 -22.46
C ALA A 258 -6.64 0.22 -23.02
N LEU A 259 -6.37 -0.22 -24.26
CA LEU A 259 -5.09 0.01 -24.93
C LEU A 259 -4.85 1.51 -25.17
N HIS A 260 -5.86 2.23 -25.65
CA HIS A 260 -5.78 3.68 -25.85
C HIS A 260 -5.57 4.42 -24.52
N PHE A 261 -6.32 4.05 -23.47
CA PHE A 261 -6.16 4.61 -22.13
C PHE A 261 -4.74 4.39 -21.60
N LYS A 262 -4.19 3.17 -21.72
CA LYS A 262 -2.81 2.86 -21.30
C LYS A 262 -1.79 3.74 -22.03
N ALA A 263 -1.95 3.96 -23.34
CA ALA A 263 -1.08 4.84 -24.11
C ALA A 263 -1.12 6.30 -23.62
N LEU A 264 -2.32 6.82 -23.32
CA LEU A 264 -2.50 8.16 -22.76
C LEU A 264 -1.92 8.27 -21.35
N ILE A 265 -2.11 7.28 -20.48
CA ILE A 265 -1.52 7.25 -19.14
C ILE A 265 0.01 7.20 -19.20
N ALA A 266 0.59 6.39 -20.09
CA ALA A 266 2.04 6.35 -20.29
C ALA A 266 2.58 7.73 -20.69
N ARG A 267 1.89 8.42 -21.62
CA ARG A 267 2.25 9.78 -22.04
C ARG A 267 2.11 10.79 -20.90
N TYR A 268 0.99 10.78 -20.19
CA TYR A 268 0.74 11.66 -19.05
C TYR A 268 1.76 11.45 -17.93
N TYR A 269 2.07 10.19 -17.59
CA TYR A 269 3.07 9.86 -16.58
C TYR A 269 4.45 10.42 -16.97
N ARG A 270 4.89 10.24 -18.22
CA ARG A 270 6.16 10.82 -18.72
C ARG A 270 6.18 12.34 -18.67
N GLU A 271 5.06 13.01 -18.97
CA GLU A 271 4.93 14.47 -18.80
C GLU A 271 5.10 14.89 -17.34
N GLN A 272 4.41 14.20 -16.41
CA GLN A 272 4.50 14.49 -14.98
C GLN A 272 5.92 14.26 -14.44
N GLN A 273 6.61 13.21 -14.90
CA GLN A 273 7.97 12.88 -14.47
C GLN A 273 9.03 13.90 -14.92
N ARG A 274 8.70 14.84 -15.82
CA ARG A 274 9.58 15.98 -16.19
C ARG A 274 9.45 17.17 -15.23
N ILE A 275 8.50 17.12 -14.31
CA ILE A 275 8.22 18.20 -13.37
C ILE A 275 8.74 17.79 -12.00
N ASP A 276 9.84 18.41 -11.57
CA ASP A 276 10.35 18.22 -10.21
C ASP A 276 9.39 18.84 -9.18
N TYR A 277 9.17 18.14 -8.06
CA TYR A 277 8.23 18.56 -7.03
C TYR A 277 8.75 18.27 -5.61
N ALA A 278 8.53 19.17 -4.66
CA ALA A 278 8.90 18.93 -3.26
C ALA A 278 7.64 18.59 -2.44
N PHE A 279 7.45 17.31 -2.10
CA PHE A 279 6.18 16.83 -1.51
C PHE A 279 5.85 17.44 -0.13
N ASP A 280 6.87 17.88 0.60
CA ASP A 280 6.69 18.43 1.95
C ASP A 280 6.81 19.95 2.01
N GLN A 281 7.01 20.68 0.91
CA GLN A 281 6.99 22.14 0.99
C GLN A 281 5.54 22.65 1.00
N PRO A 282 5.22 23.70 1.79
CA PRO A 282 3.93 24.38 1.65
C PRO A 282 3.78 24.78 0.18
N THR A 283 2.77 24.24 -0.50
CA THR A 283 2.41 24.72 -1.84
C THR A 283 2.24 26.22 -1.76
N LYS A 284 2.90 26.98 -2.63
CA LYS A 284 2.75 28.44 -2.64
C LYS A 284 1.27 28.76 -2.81
N HIS A 285 0.74 29.66 -2.00
CA HIS A 285 -0.66 30.09 -2.11
C HIS A 285 -0.92 30.55 -3.57
N GLY A 286 -1.81 29.85 -4.28
CA GLY A 286 -2.12 30.14 -5.69
C GLY A 286 -1.41 29.26 -6.73
N GLU A 287 -0.55 28.32 -6.33
CA GLU A 287 0.01 27.33 -7.25
C GLU A 287 -1.09 26.39 -7.73
N ARG A 288 -1.57 26.60 -8.97
CA ARG A 288 -2.65 25.82 -9.57
C ARG A 288 -2.15 24.40 -9.87
N HIS A 289 -2.92 23.41 -9.46
CA HIS A 289 -2.54 22.01 -9.56
C HIS A 289 -3.14 21.37 -10.82
N ASP A 290 -2.27 20.91 -11.73
CA ASP A 290 -2.65 20.11 -12.90
C ASP A 290 -2.71 18.62 -12.52
N TRP A 291 -3.67 18.25 -11.66
CA TRP A 291 -3.86 16.87 -11.23
C TRP A 291 -4.84 16.15 -12.15
N LEU A 292 -4.53 14.91 -12.51
CA LEU A 292 -5.45 14.08 -13.28
C LEU A 292 -6.84 13.97 -12.60
N SER A 293 -6.89 13.96 -11.26
CA SER A 293 -8.18 13.97 -10.54
C SER A 293 -9.04 15.21 -10.84
N ASP A 294 -8.42 16.36 -11.11
CA ASP A 294 -9.14 17.60 -11.38
C ASP A 294 -9.63 17.63 -12.83
N HIS A 295 -8.88 17.05 -13.76
CA HIS A 295 -9.32 16.76 -15.13
C HIS A 295 -10.56 15.88 -15.15
N ILE A 296 -10.53 14.74 -14.46
CA ILE A 296 -11.67 13.81 -14.40
C ILE A 296 -12.93 14.49 -13.84
N LYS A 297 -12.76 15.41 -12.88
CA LYS A 297 -13.85 16.20 -12.29
C LYS A 297 -14.32 17.38 -13.14
N GLY A 298 -13.64 17.68 -14.26
CA GLY A 298 -13.90 18.89 -15.04
C GLY A 298 -13.59 20.19 -14.29
N LYS A 299 -12.71 20.13 -13.29
CA LYS A 299 -12.31 21.26 -12.44
C LYS A 299 -10.91 21.79 -12.78
N ALA A 300 -10.21 21.14 -13.70
CA ALA A 300 -8.92 21.61 -14.18
C ALA A 300 -9.08 23.01 -14.82
N THR A 301 -8.35 24.00 -14.29
CA THR A 301 -8.38 25.39 -14.79
C THR A 301 -7.26 25.69 -15.79
N GLN A 302 -6.27 24.80 -15.86
CA GLN A 302 -5.16 24.75 -16.82
C GLN A 302 -4.81 23.26 -16.93
N GLY A 303 -4.49 22.79 -18.14
CA GLY A 303 -4.46 21.35 -18.39
C GLY A 303 -3.25 20.88 -19.19
N SER A 304 -2.64 19.79 -18.74
CA SER A 304 -2.02 18.85 -19.68
C SER A 304 -3.10 18.43 -20.68
N GLN A 305 -2.84 18.69 -21.96
CA GLN A 305 -3.69 18.22 -23.07
C GLN A 305 -3.97 16.72 -22.96
N THR A 306 -2.98 15.94 -22.51
CA THR A 306 -3.13 14.50 -22.27
C THR A 306 -4.14 14.21 -21.15
N GLY A 307 -4.20 15.03 -20.09
CA GLY A 307 -5.21 14.92 -19.04
C GLY A 307 -6.65 15.12 -19.56
N GLU A 308 -6.84 16.09 -20.47
CA GLU A 308 -8.13 16.34 -21.12
C GLU A 308 -8.53 15.20 -22.08
N GLU A 309 -7.57 14.66 -22.83
CA GLU A 309 -7.78 13.50 -23.70
C GLU A 309 -8.19 12.26 -22.89
N ILE A 310 -7.57 12.01 -21.72
CA ILE A 310 -7.96 10.92 -20.82
C ILE A 310 -9.40 11.11 -20.32
N ASN A 311 -9.76 12.32 -19.87
CA ASN A 311 -11.12 12.61 -19.41
C ASN A 311 -12.15 12.42 -20.53
N SER A 312 -11.82 12.87 -21.74
CA SER A 312 -12.68 12.73 -22.92
C SER A 312 -12.88 11.27 -23.32
N LEU A 313 -11.81 10.47 -23.30
CA LEU A 313 -11.89 9.03 -23.53
C LEU A 313 -12.84 8.37 -22.52
N LEU A 314 -12.67 8.61 -21.22
CA LEU A 314 -13.53 8.02 -20.18
C LEU A 314 -15.00 8.45 -20.31
N ARG A 315 -15.27 9.68 -20.77
CA ARG A 315 -16.62 10.19 -21.02
C ARG A 315 -17.30 9.59 -22.25
N ALA A 316 -16.51 9.12 -23.21
CA ALA A 316 -17.00 8.48 -24.42
C ALA A 316 -17.31 6.98 -24.22
N LEU A 317 -16.92 6.38 -23.09
CA LEU A 317 -17.17 4.97 -22.82
C LEU A 317 -18.66 4.68 -22.56
N PRO A 318 -19.13 3.49 -22.94
CA PRO A 318 -20.38 2.96 -22.39
C PRO A 318 -20.34 3.00 -20.87
N ASN A 319 -21.45 3.40 -20.22
CA ASN A 319 -21.52 3.57 -18.77
C ASN A 319 -20.43 4.51 -18.20
N ALA A 320 -20.07 5.57 -18.93
CA ALA A 320 -19.06 6.55 -18.54
C ALA A 320 -19.13 7.00 -17.07
N ALA A 321 -20.34 7.16 -16.51
CA ALA A 321 -20.54 7.51 -15.11
C ALA A 321 -19.87 6.52 -14.13
N LEU A 322 -19.90 5.21 -14.42
CA LEU A 322 -19.26 4.18 -13.61
C LEU A 322 -17.73 4.27 -13.69
N HIS A 323 -17.18 4.40 -14.90
CA HIS A 323 -15.74 4.55 -15.11
C HIS A 323 -15.20 5.83 -14.47
N LEU A 324 -15.91 6.95 -14.61
CA LEU A 324 -15.55 8.22 -13.97
C LEU A 324 -15.66 8.14 -12.44
N CYS A 325 -16.63 7.40 -11.90
CA CYS A 325 -16.73 7.17 -10.46
C CYS A 325 -15.53 6.35 -9.94
N ALA A 326 -15.20 5.24 -10.60
CA ALA A 326 -14.05 4.41 -10.27
C ALA A 326 -12.73 5.21 -10.35
N ALA A 327 -12.54 5.96 -11.45
CA ALA A 327 -11.38 6.83 -11.65
C ALA A 327 -11.30 7.93 -10.58
N ASN A 328 -12.41 8.59 -10.25
CA ASN A 328 -12.45 9.63 -9.22
C ASN A 328 -12.08 9.10 -7.84
N ARG A 329 -12.64 7.94 -7.46
CA ARG A 329 -12.33 7.25 -6.21
C ARG A 329 -10.83 6.97 -6.13
N TRP A 330 -10.26 6.32 -7.15
CA TRP A 330 -8.84 5.96 -7.20
C TRP A 330 -7.89 7.16 -7.28
N LEU A 331 -8.20 8.18 -8.10
CA LEU A 331 -7.35 9.35 -8.29
C LEU A 331 -7.40 10.35 -7.12
N ARG A 332 -8.41 10.25 -6.25
CA ARG A 332 -8.58 11.14 -5.10
C ARG A 332 -7.30 11.18 -4.24
N PRO A 333 -6.71 12.37 -4.01
CA PRO A 333 -5.57 12.49 -3.12
C PRO A 333 -5.84 11.93 -1.73
N ARG A 334 -4.80 11.43 -1.06
CA ARG A 334 -4.87 10.87 0.29
C ARG A 334 -4.13 11.79 1.29
N PRO A 335 -4.61 13.01 1.57
CA PRO A 335 -3.87 14.01 2.35
C PRO A 335 -3.52 13.55 3.76
N ARG A 336 -4.32 12.64 4.35
CA ARG A 336 -4.04 12.04 5.66
C ARG A 336 -2.76 11.19 5.68
N LEU A 337 -2.39 10.60 4.54
CA LEU A 337 -1.16 9.84 4.36
C LEU A 337 0.00 10.70 3.83
N SER A 338 -0.18 12.02 3.68
CA SER A 338 1.00 12.88 3.47
C SER A 338 1.87 12.82 4.73
N TYR A 339 3.19 12.83 4.56
CA TYR A 339 4.13 12.60 5.66
C TYR A 339 3.87 13.52 6.86
N ARG A 340 3.78 14.83 6.61
CA ARG A 340 3.55 15.85 7.65
C ARG A 340 2.22 15.70 8.37
N VAL A 341 1.14 15.43 7.63
CA VAL A 341 -0.20 15.29 8.22
C VAL A 341 -0.30 14.00 9.02
N SER A 342 0.17 12.89 8.46
CA SER A 342 0.23 11.59 9.12
C SER A 342 1.02 11.67 10.43
N LYS A 343 2.23 12.24 10.39
CA LYS A 343 3.08 12.46 11.57
C LYS A 343 2.40 13.31 12.63
N ARG A 344 1.84 14.46 12.27
CA ARG A 344 1.14 15.35 13.22
C ARG A 344 -0.05 14.67 13.88
N ARG A 345 -0.83 13.90 13.12
CA ARG A 345 -2.01 13.17 13.64
C ARG A 345 -1.58 12.08 14.62
N ALA A 346 -0.55 11.30 14.29
CA ALA A 346 0.01 10.29 15.18
C ALA A 346 0.58 10.90 16.48
N ILE A 347 1.32 12.02 16.40
CA ILE A 347 1.80 12.76 17.58
C ILE A 347 0.63 13.24 18.45
N LYS A 348 -0.42 13.80 17.84
CA LYS A 348 -1.61 14.25 18.57
C LYS A 348 -2.29 13.09 19.30
N LEU A 349 -2.40 11.92 18.65
CA LEU A 349 -2.89 10.70 19.28
C LEU A 349 -2.02 10.31 20.48
N VAL A 350 -0.69 10.23 20.29
CA VAL A 350 0.25 9.88 21.36
C VAL A 350 0.10 10.81 22.57
N ARG A 351 0.07 12.13 22.35
CA ARG A 351 -0.15 13.11 23.44
C ARG A 351 -1.47 12.85 24.17
N SER A 352 -2.52 12.49 23.43
CA SER A 352 -3.84 12.25 24.01
C SER A 352 -3.99 10.94 24.79
N ILE A 353 -3.23 9.89 24.44
CA ILE A 353 -3.20 8.62 25.19
C ILE A 353 -2.25 8.71 26.40
N LEU A 354 -1.31 9.65 26.42
CA LEU A 354 -0.47 9.88 27.60
C LEU A 354 -1.26 10.55 28.74
N VAL A 355 -2.35 11.26 28.42
CA VAL A 355 -3.29 11.84 29.39
C VAL A 355 -4.20 10.77 30.00
N ASP A 356 -4.67 9.82 29.19
CA ASP A 356 -5.46 8.66 29.63
C ASP A 356 -4.87 7.39 29.03
N ARG A 357 -4.01 6.73 29.81
CA ARG A 357 -3.32 5.51 29.38
C ARG A 357 -4.24 4.30 29.36
N SER A 358 -5.34 4.33 30.11
CA SER A 358 -6.24 3.17 30.25
C SER A 358 -6.97 2.85 28.95
N SER A 359 -7.27 3.86 28.13
CA SER A 359 -7.88 3.73 26.80
C SER A 359 -6.87 3.73 25.65
N GLY A 360 -5.57 3.69 25.95
CA GLY A 360 -4.49 3.80 24.97
C GLY A 360 -4.58 2.75 23.85
N PRO A 361 -4.64 1.44 24.17
CA PRO A 361 -4.71 0.37 23.19
C PRO A 361 -5.90 0.49 22.23
N GLU A 362 -7.10 0.72 22.76
CA GLU A 362 -8.33 0.84 21.98
C GLU A 362 -8.26 2.05 21.04
N ARG A 363 -7.74 3.18 21.53
CA ARG A 363 -7.61 4.41 20.74
C ARG A 363 -6.58 4.28 19.63
N VAL A 364 -5.46 3.59 19.87
CA VAL A 364 -4.46 3.30 18.84
C VAL A 364 -5.03 2.37 17.77
N SER A 365 -5.68 1.27 18.19
CA SER A 365 -6.35 0.34 17.27
C SER A 365 -7.41 1.04 16.42
N ALA A 366 -8.30 1.81 17.07
CA ALA A 366 -9.34 2.59 16.42
C ALA A 366 -8.77 3.61 15.41
N PHE A 367 -7.66 4.26 15.76
CA PHE A 367 -6.96 5.18 14.87
C PHE A 367 -6.37 4.47 13.65
N ILE A 368 -5.67 3.35 13.83
CA ILE A 368 -5.10 2.58 12.72
C ILE A 368 -6.22 2.12 11.79
N ALA A 369 -7.26 1.48 12.34
CA ALA A 369 -8.42 1.02 11.56
C ALA A 369 -9.06 2.19 10.77
N THR A 370 -9.23 3.34 11.41
CA THR A 370 -9.77 4.54 10.76
C THR A 370 -8.89 5.04 9.63
N GLU A 371 -7.57 5.16 9.85
CA GLU A 371 -6.66 5.68 8.83
C GLU A 371 -6.53 4.71 7.65
N VAL A 372 -6.53 3.39 7.89
CA VAL A 372 -6.57 2.35 6.85
C VAL A 372 -7.88 2.46 6.06
N ALA A 373 -9.00 2.48 6.76
CA ALA A 373 -10.33 2.61 6.18
C ALA A 373 -10.40 3.82 5.26
N VAL A 374 -10.26 5.05 5.76
CA VAL A 374 -10.44 6.29 4.97
C VAL A 374 -9.41 6.48 3.85
N SER A 375 -8.32 5.74 3.89
CA SER A 375 -7.25 5.83 2.89
C SER A 375 -7.33 4.74 1.82
N ARG A 376 -8.05 3.64 2.05
CA ARG A 376 -8.12 2.53 1.12
C ARG A 376 -8.76 2.93 -0.21
N ARG A 377 -8.19 2.47 -1.33
CA ARG A 377 -8.70 2.72 -2.68
C ARG A 377 -8.81 1.47 -3.54
N VAL A 378 -8.37 0.30 -3.12
CA VAL A 378 -8.50 -0.93 -3.91
C VAL A 378 -8.80 -2.12 -3.00
N TRP A 379 -9.53 -3.09 -3.53
CA TRP A 379 -9.92 -4.32 -2.85
C TRP A 379 -9.54 -5.53 -3.71
N LYS A 380 -8.56 -6.30 -3.24
CA LYS A 380 -8.09 -7.51 -3.91
C LYS A 380 -9.14 -8.63 -3.87
N GLY A 381 -9.12 -9.48 -4.89
CA GLY A 381 -9.95 -10.69 -4.93
C GLY A 381 -11.43 -10.44 -5.16
N LEU A 382 -11.83 -9.21 -5.47
CA LEU A 382 -13.18 -8.95 -5.95
C LEU A 382 -13.36 -9.54 -7.36
N PRO A 383 -14.56 -10.04 -7.69
CA PRO A 383 -14.85 -10.47 -9.06
C PRO A 383 -14.60 -9.34 -10.07
N PRO A 384 -14.05 -9.63 -11.26
CA PRO A 384 -13.69 -8.62 -12.25
C PRO A 384 -14.91 -7.88 -12.84
N HIS A 385 -16.11 -8.45 -12.70
CA HIS A 385 -17.37 -7.82 -13.12
C HIS A 385 -17.94 -6.86 -12.05
N TRP A 386 -17.25 -6.67 -10.92
CA TRP A 386 -17.67 -5.75 -9.87
C TRP A 386 -16.91 -4.44 -9.94
N LEU A 387 -17.65 -3.36 -10.20
CA LEU A 387 -17.10 -2.02 -10.26
C LEU A 387 -17.31 -1.32 -8.92
N VAL A 388 -16.28 -1.23 -8.10
CA VAL A 388 -16.36 -0.52 -6.81
C VAL A 388 -16.55 0.97 -7.05
N LEU A 389 -17.71 1.48 -6.62
CA LEU A 389 -18.12 2.87 -6.76
C LEU A 389 -17.90 3.66 -5.46
N GLY A 390 -17.98 2.99 -4.32
CA GLY A 390 -17.82 3.63 -3.02
C GLY A 390 -17.53 2.63 -1.92
N TYR A 391 -17.06 3.14 -0.79
CA TYR A 391 -16.93 2.35 0.42
C TYR A 391 -17.12 3.23 1.66
N ALA A 392 -17.51 2.57 2.75
CA ALA A 392 -17.63 3.16 4.07
C ALA A 392 -17.05 2.16 5.08
N SER A 393 -16.59 2.65 6.22
CA SER A 393 -16.08 1.79 7.28
C SER A 393 -16.12 2.51 8.61
N ASP A 394 -16.37 1.74 9.67
CA ASP A 394 -16.08 2.12 11.04
C ASP A 394 -14.93 1.24 11.59
N HIS A 395 -14.68 1.29 12.90
CA HIS A 395 -13.57 0.56 13.53
C HIS A 395 -13.62 -0.96 13.35
N VAL A 396 -14.79 -1.54 13.06
CA VAL A 396 -14.99 -3.00 13.03
C VAL A 396 -15.69 -3.51 11.76
N SER A 397 -16.38 -2.63 11.05
CA SER A 397 -17.25 -2.93 9.92
C SER A 397 -16.81 -2.19 8.67
N THR A 398 -17.08 -2.79 7.51
CA THR A 398 -16.88 -2.15 6.21
C THR A 398 -18.10 -2.36 5.31
N ALA A 399 -18.35 -1.41 4.43
CA ALA A 399 -19.35 -1.48 3.38
C ALA A 399 -18.68 -1.14 2.05
N LEU A 400 -18.93 -1.94 1.03
CA LEU A 400 -18.48 -1.72 -0.34
C LEU A 400 -19.71 -1.60 -1.24
N TYR A 401 -19.82 -0.47 -1.90
CA TYR A 401 -20.85 -0.22 -2.89
C TYR A 401 -20.26 -0.43 -4.28
N PHE A 402 -20.85 -1.34 -5.05
CA PHE A 402 -20.38 -1.68 -6.38
C PHE A 402 -21.53 -1.88 -7.36
N PHE A 403 -21.19 -1.77 -8.64
CA PHE A 403 -22.06 -2.15 -9.74
C PHE A 403 -21.60 -3.49 -10.32
N ASP A 404 -22.50 -4.47 -10.35
CA ASP A 404 -22.29 -5.77 -10.97
C ASP A 404 -22.64 -5.67 -12.45
N THR A 405 -21.63 -5.74 -13.33
CA THR A 405 -21.81 -5.60 -14.78
C THR A 405 -22.46 -6.82 -15.44
N HIS A 406 -22.49 -7.98 -14.79
CA HIS A 406 -23.19 -9.15 -15.30
C HIS A 406 -24.68 -9.08 -15.00
N ARG A 407 -25.03 -8.64 -13.79
CA ARG A 407 -26.43 -8.51 -13.35
C ARG A 407 -27.04 -7.16 -13.70
N MET A 408 -26.22 -6.20 -14.11
CA MET A 408 -26.60 -4.80 -14.36
C MET A 408 -27.29 -4.18 -13.13
N ALA A 409 -26.77 -4.48 -11.94
CA ALA A 409 -27.39 -4.14 -10.66
C ALA A 409 -26.37 -3.50 -9.70
N HIS A 410 -26.88 -2.66 -8.78
CA HIS A 410 -26.07 -2.15 -7.68
C HIS A 410 -26.19 -3.07 -6.48
N THR A 411 -25.07 -3.31 -5.82
CA THR A 411 -25.00 -4.19 -4.66
C THR A 411 -24.11 -3.54 -3.61
N VAL A 412 -24.46 -3.73 -2.34
CA VAL A 412 -23.60 -3.43 -1.21
C VAL A 412 -23.12 -4.74 -0.59
N GLN A 413 -21.80 -4.87 -0.43
CA GLN A 413 -21.20 -5.88 0.42
C GLN A 413 -20.91 -5.27 1.78
N LEU A 414 -21.45 -5.87 2.83
CA LEU A 414 -21.20 -5.49 4.22
C LEU A 414 -20.32 -6.56 4.87
N GLU A 415 -19.34 -6.13 5.65
CA GLU A 415 -18.44 -7.01 6.39
C GLU A 415 -18.32 -6.51 7.82
N GLY A 416 -18.37 -7.41 8.80
CA GLY A 416 -18.21 -7.09 10.21
C GLY A 416 -17.84 -8.33 11.04
N PRO A 417 -17.41 -8.15 12.31
CA PRO A 417 -17.11 -9.25 13.19
C PRO A 417 -18.39 -9.96 13.63
N ARG A 418 -18.27 -11.26 13.85
CA ARG A 418 -19.34 -12.04 14.47
C ARG A 418 -19.40 -11.73 15.97
N VAL A 419 -20.61 -11.53 16.47
CA VAL A 419 -20.92 -11.32 17.89
C VAL A 419 -21.97 -12.33 18.35
N HIS A 420 -22.23 -12.42 19.66
CA HIS A 420 -23.17 -13.40 20.20
C HIS A 420 -24.61 -13.06 19.80
N GLY A 421 -25.12 -13.66 18.73
CA GLY A 421 -26.49 -13.44 18.24
C GLY A 421 -26.57 -12.96 16.78
N GLY A 422 -25.42 -12.60 16.19
CA GLY A 422 -25.34 -12.20 14.80
C GLY A 422 -24.01 -11.58 14.41
N THR A 423 -24.08 -10.54 13.59
CA THR A 423 -22.93 -9.80 13.06
C THR A 423 -23.04 -8.33 13.42
N LEU A 424 -21.97 -7.73 13.93
CA LEU A 424 -21.92 -6.30 14.22
C LEU A 424 -21.59 -5.53 12.94
N LEU A 425 -22.52 -4.72 12.47
CA LEU A 425 -22.38 -3.87 11.28
C LEU A 425 -22.71 -2.43 11.64
N PHE A 426 -21.70 -1.55 11.59
CA PHE A 426 -21.86 -0.12 11.84
C PHE A 426 -22.52 0.20 13.18
N GLY A 427 -22.14 -0.54 14.23
CA GLY A 427 -22.70 -0.41 15.58
C GLY A 427 -24.07 -1.09 15.78
N ALA A 428 -24.66 -1.69 14.75
CA ALA A 428 -25.90 -2.45 14.85
C ALA A 428 -25.61 -3.96 14.82
N GLU A 429 -26.19 -4.71 15.74
CA GLU A 429 -26.19 -6.17 15.68
C GLU A 429 -27.26 -6.64 14.70
N VAL A 430 -26.85 -7.40 13.69
CA VAL A 430 -27.72 -7.93 12.64
C VAL A 430 -27.71 -9.45 12.74
N ALA A 431 -28.89 -10.04 12.99
CA ALA A 431 -29.03 -11.50 13.08
C ALA A 431 -28.59 -12.17 11.78
N ASP A 432 -27.82 -13.26 11.89
CA ASP A 432 -27.22 -13.94 10.74
C ASP A 432 -28.27 -14.42 9.72
N GLU A 433 -29.44 -14.83 10.19
CA GLU A 433 -30.58 -15.27 9.36
C GLU A 433 -31.11 -14.17 8.42
N THR A 434 -30.82 -12.91 8.71
CA THR A 434 -31.26 -11.74 7.93
C THR A 434 -30.35 -11.47 6.73
N LEU A 435 -29.14 -12.03 6.75
CA LEU A 435 -28.08 -11.76 5.79
C LEU A 435 -27.93 -13.00 4.89
N GLY A 436 -27.89 -12.82 3.57
CA GLY A 436 -27.53 -13.89 2.62
C GLY A 436 -26.03 -14.21 2.73
N ILE A 437 -25.62 -14.87 3.81
CA ILE A 437 -24.22 -14.93 4.28
C ILE A 437 -23.37 -15.93 3.50
N THR A 438 -22.16 -15.50 3.18
CA THR A 438 -20.99 -16.40 3.06
C THR A 438 -20.05 -16.18 4.25
N ASN A 439 -19.79 -17.25 5.01
CA ASN A 439 -18.93 -17.19 6.20
C ASN A 439 -17.45 -17.35 5.81
N SER A 440 -16.58 -16.44 6.27
CA SER A 440 -15.12 -16.59 6.17
C SER A 440 -14.46 -16.45 7.55
N GLY A 441 -14.52 -17.51 8.35
CA GLY A 441 -13.90 -17.55 9.68
C GLY A 441 -14.60 -16.65 10.70
N HIS A 442 -13.88 -15.69 11.28
CA HIS A 442 -14.38 -14.79 12.35
C HIS A 442 -15.16 -13.56 11.85
N ARG A 443 -15.28 -13.39 10.53
CA ARG A 443 -16.03 -12.30 9.91
C ARG A 443 -17.16 -12.82 9.04
N THR A 444 -18.24 -12.08 9.05
CA THR A 444 -19.42 -12.34 8.22
C THR A 444 -19.43 -11.36 7.06
N VAL A 445 -19.62 -11.88 5.85
CA VAL A 445 -19.84 -11.07 4.65
C VAL A 445 -21.29 -11.24 4.20
N ALA A 446 -22.00 -10.12 4.08
CA ALA A 446 -23.35 -10.07 3.58
C ALA A 446 -23.40 -9.27 2.29
N ARG A 447 -24.29 -9.67 1.37
CA ARG A 447 -24.52 -8.99 0.10
C ARG A 447 -25.98 -8.61 -0.01
N VAL A 448 -26.23 -7.37 -0.41
CA VAL A 448 -27.57 -6.78 -0.47
C VAL A 448 -27.68 -6.04 -1.78
N ASP A 449 -28.53 -6.53 -2.68
CA ASP A 449 -28.89 -5.79 -3.89
C ASP A 449 -29.68 -4.53 -3.45
N CYS A 450 -29.37 -3.39 -4.06
CA CYS A 450 -29.93 -2.11 -3.63
C CYS A 450 -30.18 -1.18 -4.82
N GLU A 451 -31.07 -0.19 -4.63
CA GLU A 451 -31.26 0.86 -5.62
C GLU A 451 -30.02 1.77 -5.71
N PRO A 452 -29.79 2.45 -6.85
CA PRO A 452 -28.63 3.31 -7.05
C PRO A 452 -28.46 4.43 -6.00
N THR A 453 -29.52 4.76 -5.27
CA THR A 453 -29.56 5.81 -4.25
C THR A 453 -29.87 5.28 -2.84
N SER A 454 -29.99 3.96 -2.64
CA SER A 454 -30.37 3.38 -1.34
C SER A 454 -29.44 3.81 -0.19
N TYR A 455 -28.17 4.07 -0.46
CA TYR A 455 -27.23 4.57 0.55
C TYR A 455 -27.55 5.99 1.06
N LEU A 456 -28.29 6.80 0.29
CA LEU A 456 -28.72 8.14 0.71
C LEU A 456 -29.84 8.09 1.76
N VAL A 457 -30.60 7.00 1.82
CA VAL A 457 -31.78 6.84 2.67
C VAL A 457 -31.57 5.81 3.79
N GLY A 458 -30.54 4.97 3.65
CA GLY A 458 -30.20 3.89 4.57
C GLY A 458 -30.46 2.53 3.94
N LEU A 459 -29.67 1.52 4.30
CA LEU A 459 -29.85 0.16 3.78
C LEU A 459 -30.87 -0.58 4.65
N SER A 460 -32.00 -0.97 4.06
CA SER A 460 -32.96 -1.89 4.67
C SER A 460 -32.52 -3.33 4.39
N LEU A 461 -32.28 -4.10 5.45
CA LEU A 461 -31.91 -5.50 5.39
C LEU A 461 -33.18 -6.34 5.63
N ASN A 462 -33.83 -6.74 4.54
CA ASN A 462 -35.04 -7.59 4.54
C ASN A 462 -36.15 -7.12 5.51
N GLY A 463 -36.26 -5.81 5.74
CA GLY A 463 -37.29 -5.21 6.61
C GLY A 463 -37.14 -5.46 8.12
N ARG A 464 -36.06 -6.11 8.57
CA ARG A 464 -35.84 -6.45 10.00
C ARG A 464 -34.72 -5.64 10.66
N ALA A 465 -33.79 -5.10 9.88
CA ALA A 465 -32.75 -4.20 10.35
C ALA A 465 -32.52 -3.09 9.32
N SER A 466 -32.18 -1.90 9.78
CA SER A 466 -31.81 -0.77 8.92
C SER A 466 -30.47 -0.19 9.36
N ILE A 467 -29.55 -0.02 8.41
CA ILE A 467 -28.32 0.74 8.65
C ILE A 467 -28.59 2.20 8.26
N PRO A 468 -28.48 3.16 9.19
CA PRO A 468 -28.72 4.57 8.91
C PRO A 468 -27.83 5.11 7.78
N ALA A 469 -28.38 5.94 6.89
CA ALA A 469 -27.64 6.61 5.81
C ALA A 469 -26.43 7.40 6.32
N ALA A 470 -26.52 7.99 7.52
CA ALA A 470 -25.43 8.73 8.14
C ALA A 470 -24.17 7.88 8.36
N LEU A 471 -24.33 6.56 8.52
CA LEU A 471 -23.24 5.59 8.68
C LEU A 471 -22.76 5.04 7.34
N LEU A 472 -23.53 5.23 6.27
CA LEU A 472 -23.28 4.74 4.91
C LEU A 472 -23.21 5.90 3.93
N THR A 473 -22.30 6.84 4.20
CA THR A 473 -22.01 7.88 3.22
C THR A 473 -20.97 7.35 2.23
N PHE A 474 -21.36 7.29 0.95
CA PHE A 474 -20.46 7.00 -0.17
C PHE A 474 -20.26 8.29 -0.99
N PRO A 475 -19.31 9.17 -0.62
CA PRO A 475 -19.20 10.50 -1.23
C PRO A 475 -18.98 10.46 -2.74
N ASP A 476 -18.35 9.39 -3.23
CA ASP A 476 -17.99 9.23 -4.64
C ASP A 476 -19.14 8.62 -5.47
N ALA A 477 -20.13 7.97 -4.83
CA ALA A 477 -21.26 7.31 -5.49
C ALA A 477 -22.42 8.26 -5.81
N ALA A 478 -22.56 9.36 -5.06
CA ALA A 478 -23.63 10.36 -5.21
C ALA A 478 -23.74 10.93 -6.62
N VAL A 479 -22.61 11.06 -7.32
CA VAL A 479 -22.53 11.58 -8.69
C VAL A 479 -22.92 10.53 -9.73
N ALA A 480 -22.58 9.26 -9.52
CA ALA A 480 -22.86 8.18 -10.47
C ALA A 480 -24.36 7.82 -10.53
N ALA A 481 -25.04 7.86 -9.37
CA ALA A 481 -26.44 7.50 -9.24
C ALA A 481 -27.40 8.43 -10.02
N GLN A 482 -27.05 9.71 -10.17
CA GLN A 482 -27.87 10.72 -10.88
C GLN A 482 -27.85 10.55 -12.40
N THR A 483 -26.80 9.94 -12.97
CA THR A 483 -26.65 9.79 -14.43
C THR A 483 -27.27 8.49 -14.94
N LEU A 484 -27.32 7.44 -14.12
CA LEU A 484 -27.93 6.16 -14.53
C LEU A 484 -29.45 6.22 -14.54
N SER A 485 -30.05 6.99 -13.61
CA SER A 485 -31.51 7.18 -13.51
C SER A 485 -32.11 7.93 -14.71
N SER A 486 -31.32 8.71 -15.46
CA SER A 486 -31.75 9.32 -16.73
C SER A 486 -31.60 8.40 -17.94
N THR A 487 -30.76 7.37 -17.86
CA THR A 487 -30.49 6.47 -18.99
C THR A 487 -31.49 5.32 -19.06
N THR A 488 -31.93 4.78 -17.91
CA THR A 488 -33.03 3.80 -17.84
C THR A 488 -34.38 4.40 -18.24
N ALA A 489 -34.61 5.69 -17.98
CA ALA A 489 -35.85 6.38 -18.40
C ALA A 489 -35.96 6.60 -19.93
N HIS A 490 -34.88 6.38 -20.70
CA HIS A 490 -34.88 6.45 -22.16
C HIS A 490 -34.76 5.08 -22.85
N ALA A 491 -34.67 3.99 -22.08
CA ALA A 491 -34.58 2.62 -22.58
C ALA A 491 -35.85 1.78 -22.32
N THR A 492 -36.88 2.39 -21.72
CA THR A 492 -38.27 1.90 -21.65
C THR A 492 -39.14 2.78 -22.51
#